data_AF-A0A7T1HY84-F1
#
_entry.id   AF-A0A7T1HY84-F1
#
_cell.length_a   1.000
_cell.length_b   1.000
_cell.length_c   1.000
_cell.angle_alpha   90.00
_cell.angle_beta   90.00
_cell.angle_gamma   90.00
#
_symmetry.space_group_name_H-M   'P 1'
#
loop_
_entity.id
_entity.type
_entity.pdbx_description
1 polymer ?
#
loop_
_entity_poly.entity_id
_entity_poly.type
_entity_poly.pdbx_seq_one_letter_code
_entity_poly.pdbx_strand_id
1 'polypeptide(L)'
;MALTLLWPPAARAQVADVVRPDARGDFRSIRIAGPRGSTPQRFWLVVDRDPRGLLCRDRQGRAWIALRYGSVVQLVEPEQQNEPMWPEGKPTLLVAVKPIDILVDARFRERGKATVCRVRANSSFVAPIQQDSLEQSLIAP
;
A
#
# COMPACT_ATOMS: atom_id res chain seq x y z
N MET A 1 -4.01 22.06 53.21
CA MET A 1 -4.69 21.54 52.01
C MET A 1 -3.98 22.07 50.78
N ALA A 2 -3.37 21.20 49.97
CA ALA A 2 -2.83 21.56 48.65
C ALA A 2 -3.16 20.39 47.70
N LEU A 3 -4.06 20.64 46.74
CA LEU A 3 -4.42 19.70 45.69
C LEU A 3 -3.33 19.77 44.61
N THR A 4 -2.46 18.77 44.54
CA THR A 4 -1.59 18.53 43.39
C THR A 4 -2.43 17.95 42.26
N LEU A 5 -2.71 18.77 41.24
CA LEU A 5 -3.26 18.31 39.96
C LEU A 5 -2.23 17.38 39.29
N LEU A 6 -2.46 16.06 39.38
CA LEU A 6 -1.77 15.09 38.54
C LEU A 6 -2.22 15.31 37.09
N TRP A 7 -1.39 15.97 36.30
CA TRP A 7 -1.53 15.99 34.85
C TRP A 7 -1.30 14.57 34.33
N PRO A 8 -2.25 13.94 33.61
CA PRO A 8 -1.95 12.67 32.95
C PRO A 8 -0.82 12.89 31.95
N PRO A 9 0.18 11.98 31.88
CA PRO A 9 1.23 12.08 30.89
C PRO A 9 0.57 12.09 29.51
N ALA A 10 0.97 13.04 28.66
CA ALA A 10 0.50 13.12 27.29
C ALA A 10 0.68 11.75 26.63
N ALA A 11 -0.42 11.13 26.23
CA ALA A 11 -0.40 9.90 25.46
C ALA A 11 0.44 10.18 24.21
N ARG A 12 1.62 9.57 24.12
CA ARG A 12 2.40 9.59 22.89
C ARG A 12 1.60 8.80 21.87
N ALA A 13 0.90 9.50 20.98
CA ALA A 13 0.31 8.91 19.80
C ALA A 13 1.44 8.13 19.11
N GLN A 14 1.29 6.80 19.08
CA GLN A 14 2.21 5.94 18.35
C GLN A 14 1.92 6.23 16.88
N VAL A 15 2.70 7.13 16.28
CA VAL A 15 2.66 7.32 14.84
C VAL A 15 3.01 5.97 14.26
N ALA A 16 2.02 5.37 13.59
CA ALA A 16 2.20 4.16 12.81
C ALA A 16 3.45 4.33 11.93
N ASP A 17 4.54 3.62 12.26
CA ASP A 17 5.73 3.62 11.41
C ASP A 17 5.32 3.00 10.07
N VAL A 18 5.27 3.83 9.03
CA VAL A 18 4.98 3.45 7.64
C VAL A 18 6.13 3.92 6.76
N VAL A 19 6.29 3.28 5.61
CA VAL A 19 7.28 3.72 4.62
C VAL A 19 6.96 5.14 4.18
N ARG A 20 7.98 6.00 4.14
CA ARG A 20 7.83 7.37 3.64
C ARG A 20 8.33 7.50 2.20
N PRO A 21 7.62 8.28 1.36
CA PRO A 21 8.12 8.59 0.03
C PRO A 21 9.27 9.60 0.10
N ASP A 22 10.06 9.68 -0.98
CA ASP A 22 11.03 10.74 -1.18
C ASP A 22 10.38 12.07 -1.60
N ALA A 23 11.18 13.10 -1.86
CA ALA A 23 10.70 14.42 -2.27
C ALA A 23 9.92 14.43 -3.60
N ARG A 24 10.03 13.37 -4.42
CA ARG A 24 9.28 13.20 -5.67
C ARG A 24 8.00 12.38 -5.48
N GLY A 25 7.70 11.99 -4.23
CA GLY A 25 6.61 11.09 -3.90
C GLY A 25 6.95 9.62 -4.13
N ASP A 26 8.16 9.28 -4.61
CA ASP A 26 8.53 7.90 -4.93
C ASP A 26 8.91 7.15 -3.65
N PHE A 27 8.31 5.98 -3.42
CA PHE A 27 8.73 5.12 -2.32
C PHE A 27 10.05 4.44 -2.70
N ARG A 28 11.05 4.52 -1.82
CA ARG A 28 12.39 3.91 -2.01
C ARG A 28 12.57 2.58 -1.29
N SER A 29 11.74 2.31 -0.30
CA SER A 29 11.76 1.10 0.51
C SER A 29 10.37 0.46 0.50
N ILE A 30 10.31 -0.84 0.72
CA ILE A 30 9.07 -1.56 1.05
C ILE A 30 9.11 -2.09 2.48
N ARG A 31 10.04 -1.59 3.29
CA ARG A 31 10.24 -2.01 4.68
C ARG A 31 10.15 -0.83 5.63
N ILE A 32 9.53 -1.09 6.75
CA ILE A 32 9.38 -0.22 7.90
C ILE A 32 10.55 -0.52 8.82
N ALA A 33 11.31 0.49 9.22
CA ALA A 33 12.36 0.33 10.23
C ALA A 33 11.71 0.24 11.61
N GLY A 34 12.10 -0.75 12.41
CA GLY A 34 11.61 -0.92 13.78
C GLY A 34 12.74 -1.29 14.75
N PRO A 35 12.45 -1.30 16.06
CA PRO A 35 13.44 -1.56 17.11
C PRO A 35 14.10 -2.95 17.02
N ARG A 36 13.40 -3.92 16.41
CA ARG A 36 13.84 -5.33 16.29
C ARG A 36 14.29 -5.69 14.86
N GLY A 37 14.58 -4.69 14.04
CA GLY A 37 14.87 -4.85 12.61
C GLY A 37 13.75 -4.31 11.73
N SER A 38 13.81 -4.61 10.43
CA SER A 38 12.86 -4.07 9.46
C SER A 38 11.77 -5.08 9.10
N THR A 39 10.53 -4.62 9.01
CA THR A 39 9.36 -5.45 8.62
C THR A 39 8.80 -4.99 7.28
N PRO A 40 8.27 -5.89 6.44
CA PRO A 40 7.68 -5.50 5.17
C PRO A 40 6.39 -4.67 5.37
N GLN A 41 6.24 -3.61 4.57
CA GLN A 41 5.00 -2.87 4.40
C GLN A 41 4.08 -3.67 3.47
N ARG A 42 3.24 -4.51 4.08
CA ARG A 42 2.43 -5.50 3.36
C ARG A 42 1.27 -4.90 2.59
N PHE A 43 0.58 -3.93 3.17
CA PHE A 43 -0.67 -3.41 2.61
C PHE A 43 -0.51 -1.99 2.10
N TRP A 44 -1.11 -1.74 0.94
CA TRP A 44 -1.09 -0.46 0.27
C TRP A 44 -2.50 -0.13 -0.21
N LEU A 45 -2.94 1.09 0.06
CA LEU A 45 -4.20 1.66 -0.40
C LEU A 45 -3.97 2.31 -1.77
N VAL A 46 -4.84 2.02 -2.74
CA VAL A 46 -4.88 2.75 -4.01
C VAL A 46 -5.51 4.12 -3.76
N VAL A 47 -4.74 5.19 -3.99
CA VAL A 47 -5.17 6.58 -3.78
C VAL A 47 -5.25 7.39 -5.08
N ASP A 48 -5.01 6.75 -6.22
CA ASP A 48 -5.19 7.36 -7.55
C ASP A 48 -6.65 7.74 -7.77
N ARG A 49 -6.91 9.04 -7.97
CA ARG A 49 -8.24 9.60 -8.18
C ARG A 49 -8.65 9.66 -9.66
N ASP A 50 -7.84 9.16 -10.61
CA ASP A 50 -8.27 9.01 -12.00
C ASP A 50 -9.52 8.12 -12.06
N PRO A 51 -10.64 8.58 -12.63
CA PRO A 51 -11.88 7.79 -12.72
C PRO A 51 -11.71 6.50 -13.54
N ARG A 52 -10.66 6.40 -14.36
CA ARG A 52 -10.30 5.19 -15.11
C ARG A 52 -9.56 4.17 -14.24
N GLY A 53 -9.19 4.53 -13.02
CA GLY A 53 -8.48 3.69 -12.06
C GLY A 53 -6.98 3.62 -12.27
N LEU A 54 -6.28 3.09 -11.26
CA LEU A 54 -4.84 2.91 -11.30
C LEU A 54 -4.47 1.74 -12.21
N LEU A 55 -3.67 2.01 -13.25
CA LEU A 55 -3.21 0.98 -14.17
C LEU A 55 -2.23 0.01 -13.50
N CYS A 56 -2.60 -1.27 -13.48
CA CYS A 56 -1.76 -2.37 -13.08
C CYS A 56 -1.15 -3.07 -14.30
N ARG A 57 0.17 -3.24 -14.29
CA ARG A 57 0.96 -3.72 -15.42
C ARG A 57 1.41 -5.17 -15.23
N ASP A 58 1.51 -5.93 -16.32
CA ASP A 58 2.09 -7.27 -16.30
C ASP A 58 3.63 -7.22 -16.14
N ARG A 59 4.29 -8.38 -16.16
CA ARG A 59 5.77 -8.46 -16.09
C ARG A 59 6.47 -7.85 -17.31
N GLN A 60 5.76 -7.67 -18.42
CA GLN A 60 6.24 -7.02 -19.64
C GLN A 60 5.95 -5.50 -19.66
N GLY A 61 5.28 -4.96 -18.63
CA GLY A 61 5.00 -3.53 -18.52
C GLY A 61 3.69 -3.12 -19.20
N ARG A 62 2.94 -4.06 -19.77
CA ARG A 62 1.66 -3.78 -20.43
C ARG A 62 0.58 -3.61 -19.37
N ALA A 63 -0.14 -2.50 -19.42
CA ALA A 63 -1.32 -2.30 -18.60
C ALA A 63 -2.43 -3.26 -19.06
N TRP A 64 -3.05 -3.95 -18.12
CA TRP A 64 -4.08 -4.96 -18.43
C TRP A 64 -5.21 -5.01 -17.40
N ILE A 65 -4.99 -4.42 -16.22
CA ILE A 65 -5.99 -4.26 -15.17
C ILE A 65 -6.01 -2.79 -14.74
N ALA A 66 -7.19 -2.26 -14.42
CA ALA A 66 -7.35 -0.98 -13.72
C ALA A 66 -7.96 -1.21 -12.34
N LEU A 67 -7.36 -0.60 -11.31
CA LEU A 67 -7.75 -0.76 -9.92
C LEU A 67 -8.64 0.41 -9.46
N ARG A 68 -9.62 0.12 -8.61
CA ARG A 68 -10.49 1.15 -8.03
C ARG A 68 -9.74 2.00 -7.01
N TYR A 69 -10.02 3.30 -6.96
CA TYR A 69 -9.70 4.12 -5.80
C TYR A 69 -10.22 3.48 -4.50
N GLY A 70 -9.42 3.49 -3.45
CA GLY A 70 -9.76 2.87 -2.17
C GLY A 70 -9.50 1.36 -2.10
N SER A 71 -9.07 0.72 -3.19
CA SER A 71 -8.70 -0.70 -3.16
C SER A 71 -7.50 -0.94 -2.26
N VAL A 72 -7.50 -2.05 -1.54
CA VAL A 72 -6.33 -2.49 -0.76
C VAL A 72 -5.60 -3.58 -1.52
N VAL A 73 -4.36 -3.31 -1.89
CA VAL A 73 -3.48 -4.28 -2.55
C VAL A 73 -2.44 -4.79 -1.57
N GLN A 74 -2.09 -6.06 -1.71
CA GLN A 74 -1.10 -6.71 -0.86
C GLN A 74 0.21 -6.86 -1.64
N LEU A 75 1.31 -6.43 -1.05
CA LEU A 75 2.65 -6.68 -1.57
C LEU A 75 2.87 -8.19 -1.70
N VAL A 76 3.25 -8.64 -2.89
CA VAL A 76 3.78 -9.99 -3.08
C VAL A 76 5.24 -9.93 -2.68
N GLU A 77 5.56 -10.42 -1.49
CA GLU A 77 6.93 -10.52 -0.99
C GLU A 77 7.66 -11.63 -1.76
N PRO A 78 8.71 -11.34 -2.55
CA PRO A 78 9.76 -12.33 -2.72
C PRO A 78 10.65 -12.26 -1.48
N GLU A 79 11.04 -13.42 -0.94
CA GLU A 79 11.78 -13.59 0.32
C GLU A 79 13.07 -12.73 0.47
N GLN A 80 13.51 -12.03 -0.58
CA GLN A 80 14.76 -11.24 -0.61
C GLN A 80 14.65 -9.81 -1.17
N GLN A 81 13.46 -9.27 -1.49
CA GLN A 81 13.38 -7.85 -1.93
C GLN A 81 13.15 -6.90 -0.76
N ASN A 82 14.06 -5.94 -0.62
CA ASN A 82 13.96 -4.85 0.36
C ASN A 82 13.48 -3.53 -0.28
N GLU A 83 13.44 -3.47 -1.61
CA GLU A 83 13.17 -2.26 -2.39
C GLU A 83 12.10 -2.52 -3.47
N PRO A 84 11.36 -1.47 -3.89
CA PRO A 84 10.51 -1.55 -5.08
C PRO A 84 11.32 -1.93 -6.33
N MET A 85 10.66 -2.57 -7.30
CA MET A 85 11.29 -2.81 -8.61
C MET A 85 11.36 -1.52 -9.41
N TRP A 86 12.44 -1.28 -10.15
CA TRP A 86 12.65 -0.07 -10.96
C TRP A 86 12.60 -0.32 -12.48
N PRO A 87 11.53 -0.90 -13.06
CA PRO A 87 11.43 -0.98 -14.51
C PRO A 87 11.44 0.43 -15.09
N GLU A 88 12.32 0.67 -16.06
CA GLU A 88 12.40 1.95 -16.80
C GLU A 88 12.62 3.18 -15.88
N GLY A 89 13.36 3.00 -14.77
CA GLY A 89 13.70 4.08 -13.84
C GLY A 89 12.54 4.54 -12.94
N LYS A 90 11.43 3.79 -12.92
CA LYS A 90 10.23 4.10 -12.17
C LYS A 90 9.97 3.02 -11.11
N PRO A 91 9.96 3.32 -9.79
CA PRO A 91 9.64 2.34 -8.77
C PRO A 91 8.22 1.78 -8.90
N THR A 92 8.11 0.47 -8.71
CA THR A 92 6.86 -0.30 -8.81
C THR A 92 6.77 -1.35 -7.72
N LEU A 93 5.55 -1.57 -7.24
CA LEU A 93 5.23 -2.63 -6.28
C LEU A 93 4.64 -3.81 -7.04
N LEU A 94 5.15 -5.02 -6.78
CA LEU A 94 4.50 -6.24 -7.21
C LEU A 94 3.41 -6.59 -6.20
N VAL A 95 2.16 -6.61 -6.63
CA VAL A 95 1.01 -6.72 -5.73
C VAL A 95 0.03 -7.80 -6.17
N ALA A 96 -0.60 -8.43 -5.18
CA ALA A 96 -1.75 -9.29 -5.34
C ALA A 96 -3.01 -8.43 -5.20
N VAL A 97 -3.92 -8.61 -6.16
CA VAL A 97 -5.16 -7.85 -6.32
C VAL A 97 -6.34 -8.80 -6.22
N LYS A 98 -7.35 -8.44 -5.44
CA LYS A 98 -8.59 -9.23 -5.34
C LYS A 98 -9.53 -8.86 -6.49
N PRO A 99 -10.36 -9.80 -6.98
CA PRO A 99 -11.31 -9.53 -8.07
C PRO A 99 -12.25 -8.35 -7.82
N ILE A 100 -12.66 -8.13 -6.57
CA ILE A 100 -13.59 -7.04 -6.19
C ILE A 100 -13.00 -5.64 -6.38
N ASP A 101 -11.67 -5.55 -6.39
CA ASP A 101 -10.91 -4.29 -6.49
C ASP A 101 -10.61 -3.90 -7.97
N ILE A 102 -10.97 -4.77 -8.92
CA ILE A 102 -10.73 -4.58 -10.35
C ILE A 102 -11.90 -3.84 -10.98
N LEU A 103 -11.64 -2.66 -11.57
CA LEU A 103 -12.61 -1.92 -12.37
C LEU A 103 -12.69 -2.44 -13.80
N VAL A 104 -11.54 -2.70 -14.41
CA VAL A 104 -11.41 -3.13 -15.79
C VAL A 104 -10.38 -4.24 -15.87
N ASP A 105 -10.71 -5.33 -16.57
CA ASP A 105 -9.77 -6.36 -17.01
C ASP A 105 -9.80 -6.41 -18.53
N ALA A 106 -8.76 -5.88 -19.17
CA ALA A 106 -8.64 -5.80 -20.62
C ALA A 106 -8.46 -7.16 -21.30
N ARG A 107 -8.13 -8.22 -20.53
CA ARG A 107 -7.96 -9.58 -21.06
C ARG A 107 -9.16 -10.48 -20.81
N PHE A 108 -10.21 -9.97 -20.15
CA PHE A 108 -11.34 -10.78 -19.68
C PHE A 108 -10.86 -12.08 -19.01
N ARG A 109 -9.73 -12.04 -18.29
CA ARG A 109 -9.26 -13.20 -17.56
C ARG A 109 -10.30 -13.54 -16.49
N GLU A 110 -10.51 -14.83 -16.26
CA GLU A 110 -11.62 -15.35 -15.45
C GLU A 110 -11.93 -14.46 -14.24
N ARG A 111 -13.06 -13.76 -14.30
CA ARG A 111 -13.58 -12.96 -13.18
C ARG A 111 -13.61 -13.87 -11.96
N GLY A 112 -12.92 -13.49 -10.89
CA GLY A 112 -12.94 -14.24 -9.63
C GLY A 112 -11.59 -14.78 -9.14
N LYS A 113 -10.50 -14.67 -9.90
CA LYS A 113 -9.15 -15.07 -9.43
C LYS A 113 -8.29 -13.88 -9.01
N ALA A 114 -7.65 -14.01 -7.85
CA ALA A 114 -6.63 -13.07 -7.42
C ALA A 114 -5.51 -12.98 -8.47
N THR A 115 -5.07 -11.77 -8.76
CA THR A 115 -4.11 -11.51 -9.83
C THR A 115 -2.89 -10.78 -9.31
N VAL A 116 -1.71 -11.17 -9.79
CA VAL A 116 -0.45 -10.48 -9.49
C VAL A 116 -0.07 -9.53 -10.63
N CYS A 117 0.20 -8.27 -10.31
CA CYS A 117 0.59 -7.25 -11.27
C CYS A 117 1.44 -6.16 -10.60
N ARG A 118 1.90 -5.17 -11.39
CA ARG A 118 2.78 -4.08 -10.93
C ARG A 118 2.05 -2.73 -10.93
N VAL A 119 2.11 -2.03 -9.80
CA VAL A 119 1.61 -0.65 -9.65
C VAL A 119 2.75 0.32 -9.40
N ARG A 120 2.59 1.60 -9.73
CA ARG A 120 3.60 2.63 -9.48
C ARG A 120 3.74 2.85 -7.97
N ALA A 121 4.95 2.74 -7.43
CA ALA A 121 5.24 3.03 -6.02
C ALA A 121 5.49 4.53 -5.83
N ASN A 122 4.42 5.32 -5.94
CA ASN A 122 4.45 6.76 -5.68
C ASN A 122 3.21 7.20 -4.91
N SER A 123 3.36 8.18 -4.01
CA SER A 123 2.31 8.67 -3.11
C SER A 123 1.10 9.26 -3.82
N SER A 124 1.21 9.57 -5.11
CA SER A 124 0.09 9.99 -5.96
C SER A 124 -0.82 8.84 -6.37
N PHE A 125 -0.36 7.59 -6.25
CA PHE A 125 -1.07 6.40 -6.72
C PHE A 125 -1.36 5.41 -5.59
N VAL A 126 -0.44 5.27 -4.62
CA VAL A 126 -0.58 4.34 -3.50
C VAL A 126 -0.14 4.96 -2.19
N ALA A 127 -0.75 4.55 -1.09
CA ALA A 127 -0.38 4.93 0.27
C ALA A 127 -0.18 3.69 1.15
N PRO A 128 0.89 3.60 1.96
CA PRO A 128 1.08 2.49 2.89
C PRO A 128 0.01 2.54 3.99
N ILE A 129 -0.53 1.38 4.35
CA ILE A 129 -1.50 1.24 5.46
C ILE A 129 -1.09 0.12 6.41
N GLN A 130 -1.41 0.26 7.69
CA GLN A 130 -1.19 -0.82 8.65
C GLN A 130 -2.31 -1.85 8.59
N GLN A 131 -1.99 -3.09 8.95
CA GLN A 131 -2.97 -4.17 9.02
C GLN A 131 -4.07 -3.85 10.05
N ASP A 132 -3.70 -3.28 11.20
CA ASP A 132 -4.61 -2.91 12.28
C ASP A 132 -5.66 -1.86 11.84
N SER A 133 -5.31 -1.03 10.86
CA SER A 133 -6.24 -0.06 10.25
C SER A 133 -7.31 -0.74 9.37
N LEU A 134 -7.09 -1.98 8.90
CA LEU A 134 -8.08 -2.75 8.16
C LEU A 134 -9.13 -3.35 9.09
N GLU A 135 -8.74 -3.76 10.30
CA GLU A 135 -9.66 -4.37 11.27
C GLU A 135 -10.62 -3.36 11.89
N GLN A 136 -10.19 -2.11 12.11
CA GLN A 136 -11.05 -1.05 12.65
C GLN A 136 -12.15 -0.60 11.68
N SER A 137 -11.97 -0.79 10.36
CA SER A 137 -12.98 -0.47 9.34
C SER A 137 -14.12 -1.51 9.27
N LEU A 138 -13.94 -2.70 9.84
CA LEU A 138 -14.94 -3.78 9.87
C LEU A 138 -15.80 -3.78 11.15
N ILE A 139 -15.58 -2.83 12.06
CA ILE A 139 -16.30 -2.72 13.35
C ILE A 139 -16.98 -1.34 13.49
N ALA A 140 -17.20 -0.62 12.38
CA ALA A 140 -18.06 0.56 12.40
C ALA A 140 -19.52 0.14 12.15
N PRO A 141 -20.46 0.37 13.10
CA PRO A 141 -21.88 0.08 12.93
C PRO A 141 -22.55 0.99 11.89
#